data_AF-A0A0R2DS74-F1
#
_entry.id   AF-A0A0R2DS74-F1
#
_cell.length_a   1.000
_cell.length_b   1.000
_cell.length_c   1.000
_cell.angle_alpha   90.00
_cell.angle_beta   90.00
_cell.angle_gamma   90.00
#
_symmetry.space_group_name_H-M   'P 1'
#
loop_
_entity.id
_entity.type
_entity.pdbx_description
1 polymer ?
#
loop_
_entity_poly.entity_id
_entity_poly.type
_entity_poly.pdbx_seq_one_letter_code
_entity_poly.pdbx_strand_id
1 'polypeptide(L)'
;MANTSLPTKKLVIAGKYKMPKRVQAKTAINRYGTANLTKKNKHFAKKSTFTIKGWAYSNTNNFRKGDTLRYKVAGGYITGNSRFIKTFR
;
A
#
# COMPACT_ATOMS: atom_id res chain seq x y z
N MET A 1 35.03 -0.26 -16.55
CA MET A 1 34.52 0.01 -15.19
C MET A 1 33.04 -0.35 -15.16
N ALA A 2 32.66 -1.44 -14.50
CA ALA A 2 31.27 -1.88 -14.45
C ALA A 2 30.49 -1.00 -13.46
N ASN A 3 29.54 -0.22 -13.96
CA ASN A 3 28.68 0.61 -13.13
C ASN A 3 27.57 -0.27 -12.55
N THR A 4 27.87 -0.96 -11.45
CA THR A 4 26.89 -1.81 -10.76
C THR A 4 25.91 -0.92 -10.00
N SER A 5 24.86 -0.45 -10.68
CA SER A 5 23.72 0.17 -10.01
C SER A 5 23.09 -0.86 -9.09
N LEU A 6 23.25 -0.70 -7.77
CA LEU A 6 22.56 -1.52 -6.78
C LEU A 6 21.05 -1.44 -7.05
N PRO A 7 20.34 -2.58 -7.19
CA PRO A 7 18.90 -2.55 -7.43
C PRO A 7 18.23 -1.81 -6.27
N THR A 8 17.51 -0.74 -6.58
CA THR A 8 16.72 -0.04 -5.56
C THR A 8 15.73 -1.02 -4.94
N LYS A 9 15.47 -0.90 -3.63
CA LYS A 9 14.51 -1.75 -2.90
C LYS A 9 13.17 -1.90 -3.64
N LYS A 10 12.78 -0.87 -4.39
CA LYS A 10 11.60 -0.83 -5.28
C LYS A 10 11.61 -1.91 -6.37
N LEU A 11 12.75 -2.13 -7.05
CA LEU A 11 12.90 -3.18 -8.08
C LEU A 11 12.88 -4.58 -7.46
N VAL A 12 13.54 -4.75 -6.30
CA VAL A 12 13.61 -6.04 -5.59
C VAL A 12 12.23 -6.46 -5.06
N ILE A 13 11.43 -5.51 -4.57
CA ILE A 13 10.06 -5.78 -4.10
C ILE A 13 9.11 -6.04 -5.29
N ALA A 14 9.23 -5.28 -6.38
CA ALA A 14 8.37 -5.46 -7.55
C ALA A 14 8.53 -6.85 -8.20
N GLY A 15 9.73 -7.43 -8.20
CA GLY A 15 9.99 -8.75 -8.78
C GLY A 15 9.63 -9.96 -7.89
N LYS A 16 9.42 -9.76 -6.57
CA LYS A 16 9.24 -10.87 -5.61
C LYS A 16 7.96 -10.81 -4.78
N TYR A 17 7.28 -9.67 -4.69
CA TYR A 17 6.10 -9.55 -3.82
C TYR A 17 4.81 -9.92 -4.55
N LYS A 18 4.32 -11.14 -4.30
CA LYS A 18 2.99 -11.57 -4.74
C LYS A 18 1.92 -10.78 -3.97
N MET A 19 1.33 -9.80 -4.64
CA MET A 19 0.32 -8.94 -4.02
C MET A 19 -0.99 -9.71 -3.74
N PRO A 20 -1.61 -9.49 -2.58
CA PRO A 20 -2.87 -10.13 -2.25
C PRO A 20 -3.99 -9.56 -3.13
N LYS A 21 -4.93 -10.42 -3.56
CA LYS A 21 -6.13 -9.98 -4.30
C LYS A 21 -7.14 -9.28 -3.39
N ARG A 22 -7.16 -9.65 -2.11
CA ARG A 22 -8.10 -9.13 -1.11
C ARG A 22 -7.44 -8.90 0.22
N VAL A 23 -7.96 -7.92 0.96
CA VAL A 23 -7.54 -7.64 2.32
C VAL A 23 -8.73 -7.35 3.23
N GLN A 24 -8.53 -7.47 4.54
CA GLN A 24 -9.50 -7.14 5.57
C GLN A 24 -8.92 -6.16 6.58
N ALA A 25 -9.72 -5.20 7.04
CA ALA A 25 -9.35 -4.27 8.10
C ALA A 25 -9.38 -4.96 9.48
N LYS A 26 -8.28 -4.88 10.22
CA LYS A 26 -8.14 -5.36 11.62
C LYS A 26 -8.73 -4.36 12.62
N THR A 27 -8.82 -3.10 12.23
CA THR A 27 -9.42 -1.98 12.99
C THR A 27 -10.32 -1.18 12.07
N ALA A 28 -10.98 -0.14 12.59
CA ALA A 28 -11.59 0.86 11.73
C ALA A 28 -10.49 1.60 10.93
N ILE A 29 -10.74 1.86 9.64
CA ILE A 29 -9.78 2.53 8.74
C ILE A 29 -10.50 3.52 7.83
N ASN A 30 -9.73 4.41 7.20
CA ASN A 30 -10.24 5.36 6.23
C ASN A 30 -9.75 5.02 4.81
N ARG A 31 -10.52 5.46 3.82
CA ARG A 31 -10.11 5.55 2.41
C ARG A 31 -9.85 7.00 2.04
N TYR A 32 -8.88 7.17 1.16
CA TYR A 32 -8.29 8.44 0.78
C TYR A 32 -8.20 8.56 -0.73
N GLY A 33 -8.22 9.77 -1.27
CA GLY A 33 -8.08 9.99 -2.71
C GLY A 33 -6.68 9.69 -3.24
N THR A 34 -5.64 9.80 -2.40
CA THR A 34 -4.23 9.70 -2.83
C THR A 34 -3.44 8.64 -2.07
N ALA A 35 -2.33 8.16 -2.66
CA ALA A 35 -1.41 7.23 -2.00
C ALA A 35 -0.75 7.81 -0.73
N ASN A 36 -0.64 9.14 -0.63
CA ASN A 36 -0.15 9.80 0.58
C ASN A 36 -1.21 9.89 1.69
N LEU A 37 -2.35 9.21 1.52
CA LEU A 37 -3.48 9.22 2.45
C LEU A 37 -4.01 10.64 2.72
N THR A 38 -4.09 11.45 1.67
CA THR A 38 -4.77 12.76 1.71
C THR A 38 -6.13 12.67 1.04
N LYS A 39 -6.99 13.67 1.28
CA LYS A 39 -8.37 13.71 0.77
C LYS A 39 -9.18 12.50 1.29
N LYS A 40 -9.30 12.38 2.61
CA LYS A 40 -10.16 11.36 3.26
C LYS A 40 -11.56 11.46 2.66
N ASN A 41 -12.11 10.34 2.20
CA ASN A 41 -13.39 10.33 1.51
C ASN A 41 -14.38 9.26 2.00
N LYS A 42 -13.93 8.29 2.81
CA LYS A 42 -14.83 7.29 3.43
C LYS A 42 -14.21 6.66 4.66
N HIS A 43 -15.06 6.36 5.65
CA HIS A 43 -14.70 5.58 6.84
C HIS A 43 -15.26 4.15 6.71
N PHE A 44 -14.51 3.17 7.23
CA PHE A 44 -14.88 1.76 7.22
C PHE A 44 -14.65 1.13 8.59
N ALA A 45 -15.62 0.35 9.05
CA ALA A 45 -15.53 -0.38 10.31
C ALA A 45 -14.51 -1.54 10.23
N LYS A 46 -14.15 -2.07 11.40
CA LYS A 46 -13.38 -3.30 11.54
C LYS A 46 -14.03 -4.45 10.73
N LYS A 47 -13.23 -5.39 10.24
CA LYS A 47 -13.63 -6.53 9.39
C LYS A 47 -14.11 -6.19 7.98
N SER A 48 -14.18 -4.91 7.59
CA SER A 48 -14.43 -4.50 6.20
C SER A 48 -13.41 -5.14 5.26
N THR A 49 -13.86 -5.64 4.11
CA THR A 49 -13.00 -6.27 3.10
C THR A 49 -12.87 -5.42 1.85
N PHE A 50 -11.70 -5.51 1.19
CA PHE A 50 -11.38 -4.71 0.02
C PHE A 50 -10.71 -5.57 -1.04
N THR A 51 -11.14 -5.38 -2.29
CA THR A 51 -10.45 -5.91 -3.46
C THR A 51 -9.32 -4.97 -3.85
N ILE A 52 -8.12 -5.53 -3.99
CA ILE A 52 -6.94 -4.76 -4.36
C ILE A 52 -6.88 -4.62 -5.89
N LYS A 53 -6.82 -3.37 -6.35
CA LYS A 53 -6.71 -3.00 -7.78
C LYS A 53 -5.30 -2.55 -8.17
N GLY A 54 -4.39 -2.48 -7.20
CA GLY A 54 -3.02 -2.00 -7.39
C GLY A 54 -2.43 -1.56 -6.07
N TRP A 55 -1.21 -1.04 -6.12
CA TRP A 55 -0.49 -0.60 -4.93
C TRP A 55 0.45 0.55 -5.26
N ALA A 56 0.85 1.27 -4.22
CA ALA A 56 1.85 2.32 -4.28
C ALA A 56 2.61 2.37 -2.95
N TYR A 57 3.79 2.97 -2.96
CA TYR A 57 4.47 3.41 -1.74
C TYR A 57 4.18 4.89 -1.51
N SER A 58 4.10 5.31 -0.24
CA SER A 58 4.04 6.73 0.12
C SER A 58 5.32 7.45 -0.32
N ASN A 59 5.21 8.74 -0.70
CA ASN A 59 6.34 9.63 -0.99
C ASN A 59 7.31 9.10 -2.06
N THR A 60 6.92 9.16 -3.34
CA THR A 60 7.78 8.78 -4.48
C THR A 60 9.08 9.61 -4.60
N ASN A 61 9.21 10.72 -3.87
CA ASN A 61 10.28 11.72 -4.07
C ASN A 61 11.19 11.93 -2.84
N ASN A 62 11.04 11.18 -1.74
CA ASN A 62 11.88 11.37 -0.55
C ASN A 62 12.31 10.04 0.08
N PHE A 63 13.42 9.50 -0.44
CA PHE A 63 13.98 8.17 -0.12
C PHE A 63 14.53 8.03 1.30
N ARG A 64 14.46 9.06 2.15
CA ARG A 64 15.06 9.07 3.49
C ARG A 64 14.11 8.61 4.62
N LYS A 65 12.84 8.30 4.34
CA LYS A 65 11.91 7.75 5.36
C LYS A 65 10.93 6.72 4.79
N GLY A 66 11.15 5.46 5.15
CA GLY A 66 10.12 4.41 5.33
C GLY A 66 8.90 4.47 4.41
N ASP A 67 9.10 4.24 3.11
CA ASP A 67 8.05 4.01 2.13
C ASP A 67 6.99 3.03 2.68
N THR A 68 5.79 3.54 2.98
CA THR A 68 4.71 2.73 3.53
C THR A 68 3.82 2.25 2.39
N LEU A 69 3.57 0.94 2.35
CA LEU A 69 2.68 0.32 1.37
C LEU A 69 1.25 0.88 1.48
N ARG A 70 0.64 1.09 0.32
CA ARG A 70 -0.74 1.57 0.13
C ARG A 70 -1.43 0.69 -0.89
N TYR A 71 -2.63 0.24 -0.55
CA TYR A 71 -3.43 -0.53 -1.49
C TYR A 71 -4.42 0.39 -2.21
N LYS A 72 -4.43 0.31 -3.54
CA LYS A 72 -5.45 0.93 -4.38
C LYS A 72 -6.69 0.03 -4.36
N VAL A 73 -7.83 0.63 -4.04
CA VAL A 73 -9.15 -0.01 -3.98
C VAL A 73 -10.13 0.82 -4.79
N ALA A 74 -11.37 0.35 -4.94
CA ALA A 74 -12.41 1.18 -5.55
C ALA A 74 -12.59 2.49 -4.75
N GLY A 75 -12.49 3.63 -5.45
CA GLY A 75 -12.65 4.97 -4.87
C GLY A 75 -11.45 5.52 -4.12
N GLY A 76 -10.25 4.90 -4.22
CA GLY A 76 -9.02 5.51 -3.71
C GLY A 76 -8.03 4.53 -3.10
N TYR A 77 -7.37 4.95 -2.02
CA TYR A 77 -6.29 4.25 -1.35
C TYR A 77 -6.63 4.00 0.13
N ILE A 78 -6.19 2.86 0.63
CA ILE A 78 -6.19 2.51 2.06
C ILE A 78 -4.76 2.20 2.52
N THR A 79 -4.52 2.21 3.83
CA THR A 79 -3.24 1.76 4.39
C THR A 79 -2.97 0.31 3.99
N GLY A 80 -1.72 -0.01 3.63
CA GLY A 80 -1.24 -1.39 3.46
C GLY A 80 -0.45 -1.91 4.66
N ASN A 81 -0.42 -1.16 5.77
CA ASN A 81 0.32 -1.55 6.98
C ASN A 81 -0.32 -2.80 7.61
N SER A 82 0.48 -3.85 7.81
CA SER A 82 0.06 -5.14 8.34
C SER A 82 -0.47 -5.08 9.78
N ARG A 83 -0.19 -4.00 10.54
CA ARG A 83 -0.81 -3.75 11.84
C ARG A 83 -2.32 -3.48 11.73
N PHE A 84 -2.75 -2.84 10.64
CA PHE A 84 -4.16 -2.46 10.42
C PHE A 84 -4.87 -3.36 9.41
N ILE A 85 -4.12 -4.15 8.64
CA ILE A 85 -4.66 -4.96 7.54
C ILE A 85 -4.24 -6.43 7.69
N LYS A 86 -5.17 -7.34 7.37
CA LYS A 86 -4.91 -8.76 7.13
C LYS A 86 -5.05 -9.05 5.63
N THR A 87 -4.05 -9.69 5.04
CA THR A 87 -4.10 -10.12 3.63
C THR A 87 -4.71 -11.52 3.52
N PHE A 88 -5.56 -11.74 2.52
CA PHE A 88 -5.95 -13.09 2.13
C PHE A 88 -4.93 -13.59 1.09
N ARG A 89 -4.44 -14.82 1.27
CA ARG A 89 -3.59 -15.50 0.28
C ARG A 89 -4.43 -16.00 -0.89
#